data_AF-A0A959E2X3-F1
#
_entry.id   AF-A0A959E2X3-F1
#
_cell.length_a   1.000
_cell.length_b   1.000
_cell.length_c   1.000
_cell.angle_alpha   90.00
_cell.angle_beta   90.00
_cell.angle_gamma   90.00
#
_symmetry.space_group_name_H-M   'P 1'
#
loop_
_entity.id
_entity.type
_entity.pdbx_description
1 polymer ?
#
loop_
_entity_poly.entity_id
_entity_poly.type
_entity_poly.pdbx_seq_one_letter_code
_entity_poly.pdbx_strand_id
1 'polypeptide(L)'
;MLSLSEIQTYYPAHLQHRGEFLLREYLQYKILELLFESNYALKFSFLGGTCLRIIHNNNRFSEDLDFDNFNLTTDFNRRRRSSYSGPTGR
;
A
#
# COMPACT_ATOMS: atom_id res chain seq x y z
N MET A 1 -14.18 8.93 2.38
CA MET A 1 -13.85 7.50 2.17
C MET A 1 -15.09 6.82 1.63
N LEU A 2 -14.91 5.86 0.73
CA LEU A 2 -16.01 5.02 0.23
C LEU A 2 -16.41 3.98 1.28
N SER A 3 -17.69 3.70 1.39
CA SER A 3 -18.24 2.55 2.10
C SER A 3 -17.90 1.25 1.38
N LEU A 4 -17.97 0.11 2.07
CA LEU A 4 -17.72 -1.20 1.45
C LEU A 4 -18.68 -1.47 0.29
N SER A 5 -19.96 -1.07 0.43
CA SER A 5 -20.96 -1.19 -0.63
C SER A 5 -20.60 -0.38 -1.87
N GLU A 6 -20.04 0.83 -1.70
CA GLU A 6 -19.58 1.64 -2.83
C GLU A 6 -18.33 1.01 -3.48
N ILE A 7 -17.37 0.53 -2.68
CA ILE A 7 -16.16 -0.15 -3.17
C ILE A 7 -16.53 -1.35 -4.03
N GLN A 8 -17.51 -2.17 -3.62
CA GLN A 8 -17.97 -3.33 -4.37
C GLN A 8 -18.40 -2.99 -5.81
N THR A 9 -18.97 -1.82 -6.06
CA THR A 9 -19.44 -1.42 -7.40
C THR A 9 -18.33 -1.30 -8.43
N TYR A 10 -17.08 -1.12 -8.00
CA TYR A 10 -15.90 -1.01 -8.87
C TYR A 10 -15.33 -2.36 -9.30
N TYR A 11 -15.84 -3.48 -8.77
CA TYR A 11 -15.35 -4.83 -9.07
C TYR A 11 -16.36 -5.65 -9.86
N PRO A 12 -15.92 -6.61 -10.70
CA PRO A 12 -16.79 -7.57 -11.36
C PRO A 12 -17.66 -8.33 -10.36
N ALA A 13 -18.91 -8.64 -10.73
CA ALA A 13 -19.90 -9.28 -9.85
C ALA A 13 -19.38 -10.53 -9.11
N HIS A 14 -18.58 -11.35 -9.78
CA HIS A 14 -18.00 -12.57 -9.20
C HIS A 14 -16.91 -12.30 -8.14
N LEU A 15 -16.42 -11.07 -7.98
CA LEU A 15 -15.47 -10.67 -6.93
C LEU A 15 -16.11 -9.85 -5.82
N GLN A 16 -17.33 -9.33 -6.00
CA GLN A 16 -17.96 -8.41 -5.05
C GLN A 16 -18.21 -9.01 -3.66
N HIS A 17 -18.34 -10.33 -3.55
CA HIS A 17 -18.52 -11.03 -2.28
C HIS A 17 -17.24 -11.10 -1.42
N ARG A 18 -16.07 -10.74 -1.98
CA ARG A 18 -14.77 -10.84 -1.31
C ARG A 18 -14.40 -9.57 -0.52
N GLY A 19 -15.31 -9.10 0.34
CA GLY A 19 -15.25 -7.78 0.97
C GLY A 19 -13.91 -7.42 1.62
N GLU A 20 -13.28 -8.34 2.35
CA GLU A 20 -11.96 -8.15 2.98
C GLU A 20 -10.84 -7.88 1.96
N PHE A 21 -10.87 -8.53 0.80
CA PHE A 21 -9.90 -8.34 -0.27
C PHE A 21 -10.12 -7.01 -0.99
N LEU A 22 -11.39 -6.62 -1.22
CA LEU A 22 -11.71 -5.34 -1.84
C LEU A 22 -11.30 -4.16 -0.96
N LEU A 23 -11.57 -4.28 0.35
CA LEU A 23 -11.18 -3.26 1.31
C LEU A 23 -9.65 -3.12 1.38
N ARG A 24 -8.92 -4.23 1.39
CA ARG A 24 -7.46 -4.23 1.36
C ARG A 24 -6.92 -3.56 0.09
N GLU A 25 -7.42 -3.95 -1.08
CA GLU A 25 -6.99 -3.37 -2.35
C GLU A 25 -7.32 -1.86 -2.42
N TYR A 26 -8.49 -1.44 -1.91
CA TYR A 26 -8.81 -0.02 -1.76
C TYR A 26 -7.82 0.72 -0.85
N LEU A 27 -7.44 0.14 0.30
CA LEU A 27 -6.43 0.73 1.17
C LEU A 27 -5.04 0.76 0.53
N GLN A 28 -4.67 -0.26 -0.24
CA GLN A 28 -3.42 -0.28 -1.02
C GLN A 28 -3.39 0.87 -2.04
N TYR A 29 -4.49 1.13 -2.77
CA TYR A 29 -4.61 2.32 -3.62
C TYR A 29 -4.41 3.62 -2.84
N LYS A 30 -5.01 3.73 -1.64
CA LYS A 30 -4.84 4.93 -0.79
C LYS A 30 -3.42 5.11 -0.26
N ILE A 31 -2.73 4.03 0.08
CA ILE A 31 -1.31 4.09 0.47
C ILE A 31 -0.45 4.53 -0.72
N LEU A 32 -0.69 3.97 -1.91
CA LEU A 32 0.02 4.33 -3.13
C LEU A 32 -0.22 5.79 -3.51
N GLU A 33 -1.47 6.26 -3.46
CA GLU A 33 -1.85 7.68 -3.67
C GLU A 33 -1.03 8.59 -2.73
N LEU A 34 -1.11 8.35 -1.42
CA LEU A 34 -0.38 9.16 -0.43
C LEU A 34 1.15 9.12 -0.62
N LEU A 35 1.71 7.96 -0.99
CA LEU A 35 3.15 7.81 -1.18
C LEU A 35 3.63 8.57 -2.43
N PHE A 36 2.94 8.41 -3.55
CA PHE A 36 3.35 8.98 -4.83
C PHE A 36 2.89 10.44 -5.04
N GLU A 37 1.97 10.95 -4.21
CA GLU A 37 1.71 12.39 -4.09
C GLU A 37 2.70 13.10 -3.14
N SER A 38 3.51 12.35 -2.37
CA SER A 38 4.49 12.92 -1.46
C SER A 38 5.79 13.32 -2.16
N ASN A 39 6.60 14.13 -1.48
CA ASN A 39 7.97 14.48 -1.90
C ASN A 39 8.94 13.26 -1.97
N TYR A 40 8.49 12.06 -1.59
CA TYR A 40 9.27 10.83 -1.63
C TYR A 40 8.97 9.96 -2.86
N ALA A 41 8.02 10.34 -3.72
CA ALA A 41 7.58 9.56 -4.88
C ALA A 41 8.75 9.00 -5.71
N LEU A 42 9.71 9.86 -6.08
CA LEU A 42 10.86 9.50 -6.91
C LEU A 42 11.89 8.59 -6.21
N LYS A 43 11.73 8.32 -4.92
CA LYS A 43 12.64 7.46 -4.14
C LYS A 43 12.14 6.01 -4.05
N PHE A 44 10.92 5.73 -4.50
CA PHE A 44 10.33 4.40 -4.44
C PHE A 44 9.96 3.90 -5.85
N SER A 45 10.30 2.65 -6.12
CA SER A 45 9.79 1.89 -7.25
C SER A 45 8.73 0.93 -6.73
N PHE A 46 7.53 0.92 -7.31
CA PHE A 46 6.49 -0.04 -6.94
C PHE A 46 6.62 -1.32 -7.78
N LEU A 47 6.73 -2.46 -7.13
CA LEU A 47 6.91 -3.76 -7.78
C LEU A 47 6.17 -4.88 -7.05
N GLY A 48 6.46 -6.13 -7.42
CA GLY A 48 5.91 -7.31 -6.76
C GLY A 48 4.48 -7.65 -7.18
N GLY A 49 3.83 -8.49 -6.36
CA GLY A 49 2.53 -9.10 -6.68
C GLY A 49 1.40 -8.08 -6.81
N THR A 50 1.37 -7.08 -5.93
CA THR A 50 0.33 -6.04 -5.96
C THR A 50 0.53 -5.08 -7.15
N CYS A 51 1.76 -4.84 -7.60
CA CYS A 51 2.01 -4.07 -8.83
C CYS A 51 1.46 -4.82 -10.06
N LEU A 52 1.70 -6.13 -10.15
CA LEU A 52 1.11 -6.97 -11.20
C LEU A 52 -0.43 -6.95 -11.16
N ARG A 53 -1.03 -6.96 -9.97
CA ARG A 53 -2.48 -6.86 -9.77
C ARG A 53 -3.04 -5.52 -10.24
N ILE A 54 -2.51 -4.42 -9.71
CA ILE A 54 -3.07 -3.08 -9.91
C ILE A 54 -2.71 -2.50 -11.29
N ILE A 55 -1.44 -2.56 -11.68
CA ILE A 55 -0.93 -1.88 -12.89
C ILE A 55 -1.07 -2.78 -14.13
N HIS A 56 -0.83 -4.08 -13.96
CA HIS A 56 -0.85 -5.05 -15.07
C HIS A 56 -2.12 -5.92 -15.10
N ASN A 57 -3.14 -5.56 -14.32
CA ASN A 57 -4.47 -6.17 -14.31
C ASN A 57 -4.46 -7.69 -14.10
N ASN A 58 -3.60 -8.20 -13.21
CA ASN A 58 -3.58 -9.62 -12.85
C ASN A 58 -4.89 -10.03 -12.13
N ASN A 59 -5.37 -11.26 -12.38
CA ASN A 59 -6.65 -11.76 -11.88
C ASN A 59 -6.64 -12.19 -10.41
N ARG A 60 -5.48 -12.27 -9.75
CA ARG A 60 -5.35 -12.67 -8.34
C ARG A 60 -5.10 -11.45 -7.45
N PHE A 61 -5.88 -11.31 -6.37
CA PHE A 61 -5.57 -10.36 -5.29
C PHE A 61 -4.18 -10.61 -4.69
N SER A 62 -3.54 -9.54 -4.25
CA SER A 62 -2.24 -9.58 -3.57
C SER A 62 -2.30 -8.77 -2.28
N GLU A 63 -1.53 -9.19 -1.29
CA GLU A 63 -1.63 -8.69 0.08
C GLU A 63 -0.56 -7.65 0.42
N ASP A 64 0.66 -7.86 -0.09
CA ASP A 64 1.83 -7.09 0.26
C ASP A 64 2.07 -5.91 -0.69
N LEU A 65 2.58 -4.80 -0.18
CA LEU A 65 3.09 -3.71 -1.01
C LEU A 65 4.61 -3.77 -1.02
N ASP A 66 5.18 -4.20 -2.15
CA ASP A 66 6.61 -4.31 -2.35
C ASP A 66 7.17 -3.05 -3.01
N PHE A 67 8.22 -2.49 -2.43
CA PHE A 67 8.92 -1.34 -3.00
C PHE A 67 10.42 -1.57 -3.02
N ASP A 68 11.05 -1.16 -4.11
CA ASP A 68 12.49 -0.96 -4.19
C ASP A 68 12.76 0.52 -3.97
N ASN A 69 13.96 0.84 -3.51
CA ASN A 69 14.31 2.20 -3.12
C ASN A 69 15.50 2.74 -3.91
N PHE A 70 15.32 3.90 -4.53
CA PHE A 70 16.41 4.59 -5.20
C PHE A 70 17.09 5.54 -4.22
N ASN A 71 18.35 5.25 -3.88
CA ASN A 71 19.22 6.16 -3.12
C ASN A 71 18.66 6.61 -1.76
N LEU A 72 17.96 5.74 -1.02
CA LEU A 72 17.63 6.01 0.38
C LEU A 72 18.92 5.98 1.22
N THR A 73 19.49 7.17 1.46
CA THR A 73 20.59 7.35 2.41
C THR A 73 20.16 6.91 3.80
N THR A 74 21.10 6.41 4.61
CA THR A 74 20.89 5.86 5.97
C THR A 74 20.07 6.76 6.90
N ASP A 75 20.02 8.08 6.66
CA ASP A 75 19.26 9.04 7.44
C ASP A 75 17.73 8.88 7.33
N PHE A 76 17.22 8.30 6.24
CA PHE A 76 15.81 7.92 6.13
C PHE A 76 15.44 6.84 7.17
N ASN A 77 16.36 5.93 7.47
CA ASN A 77 16.16 4.89 8.48
C ASN A 77 16.20 5.45 9.92
N ARG A 78 16.84 6.61 10.14
CA ARG A 78 17.05 7.18 11.48
C ARG A 78 15.82 7.89 12.04
N ARG A 79 14.95 8.46 11.19
CA ARG A 79 13.71 9.13 11.62
C ARG A 79 12.66 8.16 12.21
N ARG A 80 12.79 6.85 12.00
CA ARG A 80 11.89 5.84 12.62
C ARG A 80 12.22 5.50 14.07
N ARG A 81 13.44 5.75 14.54
CA ARG A 81 13.85 5.41 15.92
C ARG A 81 13.70 6.56 16.92
N SER A 82 13.60 7.80 16.45
CA SER A 82 13.47 8.97 17.34
C SER A 82 12.04 9.23 17.81
N SER A 83 11.03 8.59 17.22
CA SER A 83 9.61 8.87 17.51
C SER A 83 8.95 7.84 18.43
N TYR A 84 9.68 6.80 18.87
CA TYR A 84 9.17 5.80 19.80
C TYR A 84 10.07 5.71 21.04
N SER A 85 9.75 6.53 22.04
CA SER A 85 10.26 6.39 23.41
C SER A 85 9.30 5.48 24.20
N GLY A 86 9.35 4.18 23.93
CA GLY A 86 8.71 3.19 24.81
C GLY A 86 9.44 3.12 26.16
N PRO A 87 8.77 2.73 27.25
CA PRO A 87 9.37 2.76 28.58
C PRO A 87 10.48 1.71 28.68
N THR A 88 11.68 2.15 29.07
CA THR A 88 12.78 1.26 29.44
C THR A 88 12.47 0.63 30.79
N GLY A 89 11.80 -0.53 30.77
CA GLY A 89 11.65 -1.39 31.94
C GLY A 89 12.96 -2.12 32.23
N ARG A 90 13.46 -1.94 33.46
CA ARG A 90 14.35 -2.90 34.12
C ARG A 90 13.57 -4.15 34.49
#